data_AF-A0AAF0I3H2-F1
#
_entry.id   AF-A0AAF0I3H2-F1
#
_cell.length_a   1.000
_cell.length_b   1.000
_cell.length_c   1.000
_cell.angle_alpha   90.00
_cell.angle_beta   90.00
_cell.angle_gamma   90.00
#
_symmetry.space_group_name_H-M   'P 1'
#
loop_
_entity.id
_entity.type
_entity.pdbx_description
1 polymer ?
#
loop_
_entity_poly.entity_id
_entity_poly.type
_entity_poly.pdbx_seq_one_letter_code
_entity_poly.pdbx_strand_id
1 'polypeptide(L)'
;MALEYKKNQVLDRAVMVTDKIKELQALQAKAAELQKSIEVERTQELAALPAKFGYDLPGFLKAVKAAAGSKTRGRKAKASAAPSGKRTRTKITPELKAKVKAAVEAGKTGSAIASEFGISVPSVQNIKKEFGLVKERSAPTPAAAPAPAPAPTES
;
A
#
# COMPACT_ATOMS: atom_id res chain seq x y z
N MET A 1 -30.60 -24.29 -29.40
CA MET A 1 -30.52 -22.82 -29.48
C MET A 1 -29.82 -22.15 -28.29
N ALA A 2 -30.26 -22.30 -27.03
CA ALA A 2 -29.66 -21.55 -25.90
C ALA A 2 -28.17 -21.87 -25.63
N LEU A 3 -27.71 -23.10 -25.92
CA LEU A 3 -26.32 -23.51 -25.72
C LEU A 3 -25.36 -22.91 -26.75
N GLU A 4 -25.79 -22.74 -28.00
CA GLU A 4 -24.97 -22.10 -29.05
C GLU A 4 -24.79 -20.61 -28.79
N TYR A 5 -25.84 -19.91 -28.37
CA TYR A 5 -25.77 -18.48 -28.09
C TYR A 5 -24.79 -18.16 -26.95
N LYS A 6 -24.79 -18.98 -25.89
CA LYS A 6 -23.85 -18.84 -24.77
C LYS A 6 -22.41 -19.17 -25.17
N LYS A 7 -22.21 -20.16 -26.04
CA LYS A 7 -20.89 -20.53 -26.58
C LYS A 7 -20.32 -19.40 -27.45
N ASN A 8 -21.13 -18.79 -28.31
CA ASN A 8 -20.73 -17.66 -29.15
C ASN A 8 -20.38 -16.43 -28.30
N GLN A 9 -21.13 -16.14 -27.23
CA GLN A 9 -20.82 -15.04 -26.31
C GLN A 9 -19.48 -15.21 -25.58
N VAL A 10 -19.12 -16.45 -25.20
CA VAL A 10 -17.82 -16.75 -24.56
C VAL A 10 -16.68 -16.57 -25.55
N LEU A 11 -16.88 -16.95 -26.82
CA LEU A 11 -15.91 -16.75 -27.88
C LEU A 11 -15.69 -15.26 -28.17
N ASP A 12 -16.76 -14.46 -28.27
CA ASP A 12 -16.66 -13.00 -28.46
C ASP A 12 -15.91 -12.32 -27.31
N ARG A 13 -16.20 -12.72 -26.07
CA ARG A 13 -15.48 -12.21 -24.89
C ARG A 13 -14.00 -12.61 -24.92
N ALA A 14 -13.68 -13.84 -25.34
CA ALA A 14 -12.30 -14.28 -25.46
C ALA A 14 -11.54 -13.48 -26.52
N VAL A 15 -12.15 -13.23 -27.69
CA VAL A 15 -11.57 -12.39 -28.75
C VAL A 15 -11.32 -10.97 -28.24
N MET A 16 -12.31 -10.33 -27.60
CA MET A 16 -12.14 -8.99 -27.01
C MET A 16 -11.06 -8.94 -25.92
N VAL A 17 -10.88 -10.01 -25.14
CA VAL A 17 -9.80 -10.08 -24.14
C VAL A 17 -8.44 -10.23 -24.82
N THR A 18 -8.32 -11.02 -25.89
CA THR A 18 -7.07 -11.14 -26.64
C THR A 18 -6.63 -9.84 -27.30
N ASP A 19 -7.56 -9.05 -27.83
CA ASP A 19 -7.24 -7.75 -28.42
C ASP A 19 -6.77 -6.76 -27.36
N LYS A 20 -7.42 -6.72 -26.20
CA LYS A 20 -6.96 -5.93 -25.04
C LYS A 20 -5.58 -6.34 -24.55
N ILE A 21 -5.26 -7.63 -24.57
CA ILE A 21 -3.91 -8.12 -24.20
C ILE A 21 -2.87 -7.64 -25.21
N LYS A 22 -3.16 -7.71 -26.52
CA LYS A 22 -2.26 -7.18 -27.56
C LYS A 22 -2.06 -5.67 -27.41
N GLU A 23 -3.13 -4.93 -27.16
CA GLU A 23 -3.07 -3.49 -26.88
C GLU A 23 -2.21 -3.19 -25.65
N LEU A 24 -2.39 -3.95 -24.55
CA LEU A 24 -1.55 -3.82 -23.37
C LEU A 24 -0.07 -4.08 -23.67
N GLN A 25 0.24 -5.12 -24.44
CA GLN A 25 1.62 -5.42 -24.83
C GLN A 25 2.22 -4.31 -25.70
N ALA A 26 1.46 -3.77 -26.65
CA ALA A 26 1.89 -2.66 -27.49
C ALA A 26 2.13 -1.37 -26.67
N LEU A 27 1.26 -1.07 -25.70
CA LEU A 27 1.44 0.07 -24.79
C LEU A 27 2.66 -0.13 -23.88
N GLN A 28 2.90 -1.34 -23.39
CA GLN A 28 4.09 -1.66 -22.61
C GLN A 28 5.38 -1.51 -23.44
N ALA A 29 5.38 -1.93 -24.70
CA ALA A 29 6.52 -1.72 -25.60
C ALA A 29 6.83 -0.23 -25.78
N LYS A 30 5.79 0.58 -26.05
CA LYS A 30 5.93 2.05 -26.15
C LYS A 30 6.41 2.67 -24.83
N ALA A 31 5.91 2.20 -23.70
CA ALA A 31 6.35 2.67 -22.38
C ALA A 31 7.83 2.34 -22.13
N ALA A 32 8.30 1.16 -22.54
CA ALA A 32 9.71 0.78 -22.43
C ALA A 32 10.62 1.62 -23.33
N GLU A 33 10.17 1.98 -24.54
CA GLU A 33 10.90 2.89 -25.44
C GLU A 33 11.01 4.30 -24.83
N LEU A 34 9.91 4.86 -24.34
CA LEU A 34 9.90 6.15 -23.66
C LEU A 34 10.76 6.13 -22.39
N GLN A 35 10.76 5.04 -21.64
CA GLN A 35 11.60 4.93 -20.46
C GLN A 35 13.09 4.97 -20.83
N LYS A 36 13.50 4.31 -21.92
CA LYS A 36 14.88 4.38 -22.42
C LYS A 36 15.26 5.78 -22.86
N SER A 37 14.40 6.50 -23.59
CA SER A 37 14.69 7.88 -24.01
C SER A 37 14.82 8.81 -22.80
N ILE A 38 13.92 8.68 -21.83
CA ILE A 38 13.97 9.44 -20.57
C ILE A 38 15.28 9.14 -19.81
N GLU A 39 15.72 7.89 -19.74
CA GLU A 39 16.97 7.54 -19.06
C GLU A 39 18.19 8.18 -19.75
N VAL A 40 18.24 8.17 -21.08
CA VAL A 40 19.30 8.83 -21.85
C VAL A 40 19.29 10.34 -21.59
N GLU A 41 18.15 11.00 -21.79
CA GLU A 41 18.01 12.45 -21.56
C GLU A 41 18.36 12.80 -20.11
N ARG A 42 17.85 12.05 -19.13
CA ARG A 42 18.15 12.26 -17.72
C ARG A 42 19.64 12.14 -17.44
N THR A 43 20.34 11.16 -17.99
CA THR A 43 21.80 11.04 -17.78
C THR A 43 22.57 12.21 -18.38
N GLN A 44 22.17 12.69 -19.56
CA GLN A 44 22.76 13.86 -20.21
C GLN A 44 22.52 15.14 -19.39
N GLU A 45 21.28 15.33 -18.92
CA GLU A 45 20.94 16.47 -18.06
C GLU A 45 21.73 16.45 -16.76
N LEU A 46 21.79 15.29 -16.08
CA LEU A 46 22.55 15.13 -14.84
C LEU A 46 24.04 15.38 -15.04
N ALA A 47 24.61 14.99 -16.17
CA ALA A 47 26.01 15.26 -16.52
C ALA A 47 26.25 16.76 -16.81
N ALA A 48 25.26 17.48 -17.33
CA ALA A 48 25.34 18.91 -17.61
C ALA A 48 25.10 19.80 -16.38
N LEU A 49 24.47 19.29 -15.32
CA LEU A 49 24.18 20.07 -14.10
C LEU A 49 25.42 20.73 -13.47
N PRO A 50 26.55 20.04 -13.23
CA PRO A 50 27.75 20.65 -12.64
C PRO A 50 28.21 21.90 -13.42
N ALA A 51 28.24 21.80 -14.75
CA ALA A 51 28.67 22.88 -15.64
C ALA A 51 27.73 24.10 -15.57
N LYS A 52 26.40 23.88 -15.49
CA LYS A 52 25.42 24.98 -15.35
C LYS A 52 25.63 25.83 -14.11
N PHE A 53 26.17 25.23 -13.05
CA PHE A 53 26.46 25.91 -11.79
C PHE A 53 27.94 26.29 -11.63
N GLY A 54 28.75 26.13 -12.69
CA GLY A 54 30.17 26.47 -12.68
C GLY A 54 31.04 25.57 -11.78
N TYR A 55 30.57 24.35 -11.47
CA TYR A 55 31.31 23.38 -10.67
C TYR A 55 31.92 22.29 -11.55
N ASP A 56 33.13 21.86 -11.20
CA ASP A 56 33.65 20.56 -11.60
C ASP A 56 32.90 19.42 -10.86
N LEU A 57 32.85 18.21 -11.41
CA LEU A 57 32.14 17.05 -10.83
C LEU A 57 32.41 16.84 -9.33
N PRO A 58 33.68 16.75 -8.85
CA PRO A 58 33.98 16.64 -7.42
C PRO A 58 33.55 17.87 -6.61
N GLY A 59 33.60 19.07 -7.18
CA GLY A 59 33.13 20.30 -6.55
C GLY A 59 31.61 20.31 -6.37
N PHE A 60 30.89 19.87 -7.39
CA PHE A 60 29.44 19.76 -7.39
C PHE A 60 28.96 18.75 -6.35
N LEU A 61 29.59 17.56 -6.28
CA LEU A 61 29.25 16.56 -5.25
C LEU A 61 29.48 17.08 -3.82
N LYS A 62 30.55 17.85 -3.58
CA LYS A 62 30.81 18.50 -2.28
C LYS A 62 29.73 19.53 -1.97
N ALA A 63 29.37 20.38 -2.93
CA ALA A 63 28.33 21.40 -2.78
C ALA A 63 26.95 20.77 -2.53
N VAL A 64 26.57 19.76 -3.30
CA VAL A 64 25.32 18.99 -3.10
C VAL A 64 25.32 18.31 -1.73
N LYS A 65 26.43 17.70 -1.30
CA LYS A 65 26.53 17.07 0.03
C LYS A 65 26.43 18.09 1.17
N ALA A 66 26.98 19.30 0.99
CA ALA A 66 26.85 20.38 1.95
C ALA A 66 25.43 20.94 2.00
N ALA A 67 24.80 21.16 0.83
CA ALA A 67 23.45 21.68 0.68
C ALA A 67 22.38 20.68 1.14
N ALA A 68 22.57 19.39 0.88
CA ALA A 68 21.69 18.32 1.36
C ALA A 68 21.69 18.21 2.90
N GLY A 69 22.66 18.83 3.57
CA GLY A 69 22.86 18.76 5.00
C GLY A 69 23.28 17.35 5.44
N SER A 70 24.28 17.25 6.30
CA SER A 70 24.62 15.96 6.91
C SER A 70 23.50 15.54 7.87
N LYS A 71 22.43 14.91 7.36
CA LYS A 71 21.47 14.19 8.21
C LYS A 71 22.07 12.92 8.84
N THR A 72 23.37 12.70 8.62
CA THR A 72 24.25 11.79 9.37
C THR A 72 25.05 12.52 10.46
N ARG A 73 24.43 13.44 11.21
CA ARG A 73 24.88 13.81 12.59
C ARG A 73 24.15 12.97 13.64
N GLY A 74 24.09 11.66 13.41
CA GLY A 74 23.38 10.69 14.27
C GLY A 74 24.22 9.50 14.71
N ARG A 75 25.55 9.60 14.72
CA ARG A 75 26.39 8.53 15.27
C ARG A 75 27.57 9.07 16.07
N LYS A 76 27.27 9.56 17.27
CA LYS A 76 28.16 9.41 18.42
C LYS A 76 27.32 8.89 19.59
N ALA A 77 27.91 7.93 20.30
CA ALA A 77 27.27 6.93 21.14
C ALA A 77 26.46 7.48 22.33
N LYS A 78 25.38 6.78 22.68
CA LYS A 78 25.20 6.21 24.02
C LYS A 78 24.24 5.02 23.93
N ALA A 79 24.71 3.84 24.35
CA ALA A 79 23.84 2.72 24.62
C ALA A 79 22.92 3.10 25.79
N SER A 80 21.63 3.20 25.52
CA SER A 80 20.61 3.25 26.56
C SER A 80 19.35 2.59 26.03
N ALA A 81 19.00 1.46 26.65
CA ALA A 81 17.70 0.82 26.79
C ALA A 81 16.75 0.89 25.58
N ALA A 82 16.39 -0.28 25.06
CA ALA A 82 15.36 -0.46 24.05
C ALA A 82 14.11 0.40 24.34
N PRO A 83 13.83 1.44 23.53
CA PRO A 83 12.52 2.04 23.57
C PRO A 83 11.63 1.11 22.75
N SER A 84 10.66 0.48 23.42
CA SER A 84 9.45 -0.04 22.79
C SER A 84 8.95 1.02 21.81
N GLY A 85 9.26 0.82 20.53
CA GLY A 85 9.07 1.83 19.52
C GLY A 85 7.58 2.10 19.42
N LYS A 86 7.18 3.36 19.71
CA LYS A 86 5.91 3.89 19.21
C LYS A 86 5.89 3.60 17.71
N ARG A 87 5.13 2.57 17.32
CA ARG A 87 4.97 2.19 15.92
C ARG A 87 4.44 3.42 15.22
N THR A 88 5.27 4.00 14.36
CA THR A 88 4.88 5.10 13.50
C THR A 88 3.63 4.66 12.75
N ARG A 89 2.52 5.37 13.00
CA ARG A 89 1.24 5.04 12.40
C ARG A 89 1.40 5.14 10.89
N THR A 90 1.23 4.04 10.17
CA THR A 90 1.25 4.02 8.72
C THR A 90 0.25 5.08 8.24
N LYS A 91 0.73 6.08 7.48
CA LYS A 91 -0.15 7.06 6.85
C LYS A 91 -1.04 6.29 5.88
N ILE A 92 -2.31 6.15 6.22
CA ILE A 92 -3.31 5.54 5.35
C ILE A 92 -3.55 6.54 4.23
N THR A 93 -2.89 6.32 3.09
CA THR A 93 -3.09 7.11 1.88
C THR A 93 -4.51 6.88 1.33
N PRO A 94 -5.11 7.85 0.62
CA PRO A 94 -6.46 7.71 0.07
C PRO A 94 -6.57 6.50 -0.88
N GLU A 95 -5.50 6.18 -1.61
CA GLU A 95 -5.43 4.99 -2.48
C GLU A 95 -5.59 3.67 -1.71
N LEU A 96 -5.00 3.56 -0.51
CA LEU A 96 -5.15 2.36 0.32
C LEU A 96 -6.59 2.22 0.84
N LYS A 97 -7.28 3.33 1.11
CA LYS A 97 -8.70 3.28 1.51
C LYS A 97 -9.58 2.72 0.41
N ALA A 98 -9.35 3.12 -0.85
CA ALA A 98 -10.08 2.60 -2.00
C ALA A 98 -9.82 1.11 -2.23
N LYS A 99 -8.56 0.66 -2.13
CA LYS A 99 -8.18 -0.77 -2.25
C LYS A 99 -8.81 -1.63 -1.14
N VAL A 100 -8.84 -1.12 0.10
CA VAL A 100 -9.52 -1.78 1.22
C VAL A 100 -11.03 -1.85 0.96
N LYS A 101 -11.68 -0.79 0.46
CA LYS A 101 -13.11 -0.80 0.13
C LYS A 101 -13.44 -1.88 -0.91
N ALA A 102 -12.69 -1.93 -2.01
CA ALA A 102 -12.87 -2.96 -3.05
C ALA A 102 -12.68 -4.39 -2.51
N ALA A 103 -11.68 -4.59 -1.62
CA ALA A 103 -11.45 -5.89 -1.00
C ALA A 103 -12.57 -6.31 -0.02
N VAL A 104 -13.24 -5.34 0.62
CA VAL A 104 -14.41 -5.59 1.47
C VAL A 104 -15.65 -5.90 0.64
N GLU A 105 -15.88 -5.18 -0.46
CA GLU A 105 -16.97 -5.46 -1.41
C GLU A 105 -16.81 -6.85 -2.07
N ALA A 106 -15.56 -7.29 -2.29
CA ALA A 106 -15.23 -8.64 -2.76
C ALA A 106 -15.42 -9.74 -1.69
N GLY A 107 -15.90 -9.40 -0.48
CA GLY A 107 -16.22 -10.37 0.57
C GLY A 107 -15.02 -10.90 1.36
N LYS A 108 -13.81 -10.33 1.20
CA LYS A 108 -12.64 -10.76 1.99
C LYS A 108 -12.80 -10.41 3.47
N THR A 109 -12.28 -11.26 4.35
CA THR A 109 -12.28 -11.03 5.80
C THR A 109 -11.34 -9.87 6.16
N GLY A 110 -11.68 -9.11 7.20
CA GLY A 110 -10.87 -7.96 7.62
C GLY A 110 -9.45 -8.32 8.05
N SER A 111 -9.23 -9.56 8.51
CA SER A 111 -7.90 -10.10 8.83
C SER A 111 -7.07 -10.41 7.59
N ALA A 112 -7.68 -10.95 6.53
CA ALA A 112 -6.99 -11.17 5.26
C ALA A 112 -6.56 -9.83 4.62
N ILE A 113 -7.42 -8.82 4.67
CA ILE A 113 -7.12 -7.46 4.18
C ILE A 113 -5.99 -6.83 5.00
N ALA A 114 -5.99 -7.00 6.32
CA ALA A 114 -4.93 -6.49 7.18
C ALA A 114 -3.55 -7.05 6.79
N SER A 115 -3.48 -8.37 6.54
CA SER A 115 -2.25 -9.05 6.13
C SER A 115 -1.81 -8.68 4.71
N GLU A 116 -2.74 -8.60 3.76
CA GLU A 116 -2.45 -8.30 2.34
C GLU A 116 -1.96 -6.87 2.14
N PHE A 117 -2.52 -5.90 2.88
CA PHE A 117 -2.16 -4.49 2.74
C PHE A 117 -1.18 -3.99 3.80
N GLY A 118 -0.72 -4.84 4.73
CA GLY A 118 0.20 -4.45 5.81
C GLY A 118 -0.42 -3.44 6.78
N ILE A 119 -1.74 -3.47 6.94
CA ILE A 119 -2.53 -2.54 7.74
C ILE A 119 -2.98 -3.25 9.02
N SER A 120 -2.99 -2.53 10.15
CA SER A 120 -3.52 -3.11 11.39
C SER A 120 -5.02 -3.44 11.27
N VAL A 121 -5.49 -4.56 11.84
CA VAL A 121 -6.91 -4.93 11.87
C VAL A 121 -7.84 -3.78 12.37
N PRO A 122 -7.47 -3.00 13.40
CA PRO A 122 -8.24 -1.82 13.82
C PRO A 122 -8.37 -0.74 12.74
N SER A 123 -7.33 -0.54 11.92
CA SER A 123 -7.37 0.41 10.81
C SER A 123 -8.31 -0.04 9.70
N VAL A 124 -8.38 -1.34 9.39
CA VAL A 124 -9.38 -1.88 8.44
C VAL A 124 -10.79 -1.59 8.95
N GLN A 125 -11.05 -1.76 10.25
CA GLN A 125 -12.35 -1.43 10.85
C GLN A 125 -12.66 0.06 10.81
N ASN A 126 -11.68 0.94 11.05
CA ASN A 126 -11.86 2.38 10.93
C ASN A 126 -12.18 2.80 9.49
N ILE A 127 -11.53 2.21 8.49
CA ILE A 127 -11.84 2.43 7.07
C ILE A 127 -13.26 1.94 6.76
N LYS A 128 -13.66 0.77 7.27
CA LYS A 128 -15.05 0.29 7.10
C LYS A 128 -16.09 1.21 7.75
N LYS A 129 -15.77 1.85 8.88
CA LYS A 129 -16.61 2.87 9.53
C LYS A 129 -16.68 4.16 8.72
N GLU A 130 -15.55 4.65 8.20
CA GLU A 130 -15.50 5.85 7.33
C GLU A 130 -16.36 5.68 6.07
N PHE A 131 -16.45 4.46 5.52
CA PHE A 131 -17.29 4.16 4.37
C PHE A 131 -18.73 3.72 4.72
N GLY A 132 -19.11 3.71 6.01
CA GLY A 132 -20.46 3.33 6.43
C GLY A 132 -20.80 1.84 6.27
N LEU A 133 -19.80 0.97 6.09
CA LEU A 133 -19.96 -0.48 5.87
C LEU A 133 -20.11 -1.30 7.17
N VAL A 134 -20.22 -0.65 8.34
CA VAL A 134 -20.41 -1.33 9.64
C VAL A 134 -21.61 -0.72 10.35
N LYS A 135 -22.61 -1.55 10.63
CA LYS A 135 -23.71 -1.22 11.54
C LYS A 135 -23.14 -1.01 12.95
N GLU A 136 -23.41 0.14 13.55
CA GLU A 136 -23.08 0.37 14.95
C GLU A 136 -23.68 -0.77 15.79
N ARG A 137 -22.86 -1.39 16.63
CA ARG A 137 -23.37 -2.36 17.61
C ARG A 137 -24.26 -1.58 18.55
N SER A 138 -25.56 -1.86 18.54
CA SER A 138 -26.43 -1.59 19.68
C SER A 138 -25.77 -2.26 20.89
N ALA A 139 -25.49 -1.49 21.93
CA ALA A 139 -24.93 -2.00 23.16
C ALA A 139 -25.74 -3.21 23.65
N PRO A 140 -25.12 -4.33 24.05
CA PRO A 140 -25.83 -5.30 24.85
C PRO A 140 -26.07 -4.64 26.22
N THR A 141 -27.35 -4.39 26.51
CA THR A 141 -27.89 -4.20 27.84
C THR A 141 -27.20 -5.17 28.81
N PRO A 142 -26.73 -4.73 30.00
CA PRO A 142 -26.08 -5.62 30.95
C PRO A 142 -27.13 -6.56 31.56
N ALA A 143 -27.40 -7.66 30.87
CA ALA A 143 -28.22 -8.75 31.38
C ALA A 143 -27.33 -9.65 32.24
N ALA A 144 -27.58 -9.56 33.54
CA ALA A 144 -27.46 -10.61 34.55
C ALA A 144 -26.16 -11.46 34.53
N ALA A 145 -25.31 -11.18 35.53
CA ALA A 145 -24.27 -12.09 35.95
C ALA A 145 -24.87 -13.47 36.31
N PRO A 146 -24.39 -14.59 35.74
CA PRO A 146 -24.71 -15.89 36.29
C PRO A 146 -23.94 -16.05 37.60
N ALA A 147 -24.68 -16.33 38.68
CA ALA A 147 -24.14 -16.63 39.99
C ALA A 147 -23.11 -17.78 39.91
N PRO A 148 -22.00 -17.73 40.68
CA PRO A 148 -21.09 -18.86 40.77
C PRO A 148 -21.78 -20.03 41.49
N ALA A 149 -21.78 -21.20 40.83
CA ALA A 149 -22.20 -22.47 41.41
C ALA A 149 -21.32 -22.86 42.62
N PRO A 150 -21.88 -23.57 43.62
CA PRO A 150 -21.21 -23.85 44.89
C PRO A 150 -20.01 -24.80 44.73
N ALA A 151 -18.94 -24.49 45.45
CA ALA A 151 -17.70 -25.25 45.49
C ALA A 151 -17.91 -26.67 46.07
N PRO A 152 -17.14 -27.68 45.59
CA PRO A 152 -17.15 -29.03 46.17
C PRO A 152 -16.53 -29.04 47.57
N THR A 153 -17.13 -29.87 48.42
CA THR A 153 -16.78 -30.21 49.80
C THR A 153 -15.39 -30.83 49.94
N GLU A 154 -14.58 -30.32 50.87
CA GLU A 154 -13.49 -31.07 51.51
C GLU A 154 -13.45 -30.79 53.02
N SER A 155 -13.30 -31.88 53.79
CA SER A 155 -13.11 -32.03 55.26
C SER A 155 -14.36 -32.15 56.12
#